data_AF-A0A7Z9W0T7-F1
#
_entry.id   AF-A0A7Z9W0T7-F1
#
_cell.length_a   1.000
_cell.length_b   1.000
_cell.length_c   1.000
_cell.angle_alpha   90.00
_cell.angle_beta   90.00
_cell.angle_gamma   90.00
#
_symmetry.space_group_name_H-M   'P 1'
#
loop_
_entity.id
_entity.type
_entity.pdbx_description
1 polymer ?
#
loop_
_entity_poly.entity_id
_entity_poly.type
_entity_poly.pdbx_seq_one_letter_code
_entity_poly.pdbx_strand_id
1 'polypeptide(L)'
;MEVYSAPSDIAARLAAVAAPIRLVVFTQTFGCDTCYEARQVADQMASLSDQITVEEHNLVLDKDEVAKYQVDQVPVIAVVSERDVGIRYYGVPAGFEVESLVSAIEVVAGLAPAVSVSTQSLLDVLDRDVRISVFVTPT
;
A
#
# COMPACT_ATOMS: atom_id res chain seq x y z
N MET A 1 -24.90 -14.28 -17.35
CA MET A 1 -23.70 -13.43 -17.54
C MET A 1 -23.85 -12.28 -16.58
N GLU A 2 -23.66 -12.57 -15.30
CA GLU A 2 -23.91 -11.65 -14.18
C GLU A 2 -22.73 -11.77 -13.24
N VAL A 3 -21.65 -11.02 -13.48
CA VAL A 3 -20.67 -10.68 -12.44
C VAL A 3 -19.97 -9.38 -12.84
N TYR A 4 -20.71 -8.27 -12.85
CA TYR A 4 -20.12 -6.98 -12.50
C TYR A 4 -20.76 -6.64 -11.15
N SER A 5 -20.28 -7.32 -10.11
CA SER A 5 -20.82 -7.23 -8.76
C SER A 5 -20.42 -5.90 -8.13
N ALA A 6 -21.45 -5.12 -7.81
CA ALA A 6 -21.55 -4.08 -6.77
C ALA A 6 -20.53 -2.91 -6.79
N PRO A 7 -20.99 -1.67 -6.52
CA PRO A 7 -20.09 -0.58 -6.17
C PRO A 7 -19.22 -0.99 -4.98
N SER A 8 -17.96 -0.64 -5.08
CA SER A 8 -16.89 -0.74 -4.10
C SER A 8 -17.35 -0.38 -2.69
N ASP A 9 -17.81 -1.37 -1.91
CA ASP A 9 -17.95 -1.17 -0.46
C ASP A 9 -16.56 -1.39 0.16
N ILE A 10 -15.68 -0.42 -0.06
CA ILE A 10 -14.33 -0.38 0.51
C ILE A 10 -14.42 -0.52 2.03
N ALA A 11 -15.43 0.07 2.66
CA ALA A 11 -15.65 -0.03 4.10
C ALA A 11 -15.89 -1.48 4.53
N ALA A 12 -16.79 -2.21 3.85
CA ALA A 12 -17.01 -3.62 4.15
C ALA A 12 -15.76 -4.49 3.91
N ARG A 13 -14.98 -4.20 2.87
CA ARG A 13 -13.72 -4.91 2.57
C ARG A 13 -12.67 -4.69 3.65
N LEU A 14 -12.44 -3.44 4.04
CA LEU A 14 -11.48 -3.10 5.09
C LEU A 14 -11.94 -3.53 6.49
N ALA A 15 -13.25 -3.61 6.74
CA ALA A 15 -13.81 -4.18 7.96
C ALA A 15 -13.56 -5.69 8.09
N ALA A 16 -13.31 -6.41 6.98
CA ALA A 16 -12.96 -7.83 7.00
C ALA A 16 -11.48 -8.09 7.35
N VAL A 17 -10.64 -7.04 7.39
CA VAL A 17 -9.23 -7.13 7.79
C VAL A 17 -9.15 -7.40 9.29
N ALA A 18 -8.65 -8.58 9.65
CA ALA A 18 -8.48 -8.97 11.05
C ALA A 18 -7.04 -8.78 11.57
N ALA A 19 -6.05 -8.68 10.67
CA ALA A 19 -4.65 -8.50 11.02
C ALA A 19 -4.29 -7.00 11.15
N PRO A 20 -3.42 -6.59 12.08
CA PRO A 20 -2.94 -5.22 12.14
C PRO A 20 -2.16 -4.83 10.88
N ILE A 21 -2.57 -3.73 10.26
CA ILE A 21 -1.93 -3.14 9.07
C ILE A 21 -1.44 -1.74 9.42
N ARG A 22 -0.21 -1.43 9.00
CA ARG A 22 0.39 -0.10 9.11
C ARG A 22 0.53 0.49 7.71
N LEU A 23 -0.05 1.67 7.52
CA LEU A 23 0.21 2.54 6.38
C LEU A 23 1.31 3.51 6.81
N VAL A 24 2.54 3.21 6.41
CA VAL A 24 3.71 4.02 6.77
C VAL A 24 3.92 5.06 5.68
N VAL A 25 3.65 6.31 6.01
CA VAL A 25 3.68 7.44 5.07
C VAL A 25 4.99 8.20 5.25
N PHE A 26 5.74 8.36 4.15
CA PHE A 26 6.93 9.19 4.11
C PHE A 26 6.61 10.54 3.49
N THR A 27 6.92 11.60 4.21
CA THR A 27 6.64 12.99 3.83
C THR A 27 7.87 13.89 3.97
N GLN A 28 7.77 15.13 3.51
CA GLN A 28 8.71 16.19 3.87
C GLN A 28 8.00 17.55 3.88
N THR A 29 8.48 18.48 4.69
CA THR A 29 7.85 19.80 4.85
C THR A 29 8.03 20.71 3.63
N PHE A 30 9.17 20.64 2.97
CA PHE A 30 9.52 21.52 1.85
C PHE A 30 9.68 20.73 0.56
N GLY A 31 9.14 21.24 -0.55
CA GLY A 31 9.29 20.60 -1.86
C GLY A 31 8.50 19.30 -1.99
N CYS A 32 7.32 19.21 -1.36
CA CYS A 32 6.40 18.10 -1.55
C CYS A 32 4.95 18.59 -1.50
N ASP A 33 4.47 19.05 -2.64
CA ASP A 33 3.14 19.65 -2.75
C ASP A 33 2.01 18.65 -2.49
N THR A 34 2.27 17.37 -2.72
CA THR A 34 1.29 16.28 -2.61
C THR A 34 1.45 15.41 -1.36
N CYS A 35 2.39 15.72 -0.47
CA CYS A 35 2.60 14.95 0.76
C CYS A 35 1.38 14.97 1.67
N TYR A 36 0.72 16.13 1.76
CA TYR A 36 -0.51 16.27 2.54
C TYR A 36 -1.63 15.38 1.98
N GLU A 37 -1.81 15.35 0.66
CA GLU A 37 -2.84 14.54 0.02
C GLU A 37 -2.59 13.03 0.20
N ALA A 38 -1.34 12.57 0.04
CA ALA A 38 -0.98 11.18 0.29
C ALA A 38 -1.28 10.77 1.74
N ARG A 39 -0.95 11.64 2.71
CA ARG A 39 -1.28 11.44 4.12
C ARG A 39 -2.78 11.34 4.35
N GLN A 40 -3.57 12.24 3.73
CA GLN A 40 -5.03 12.20 3.83
C GLN A 40 -5.62 10.90 3.29
N VAL A 41 -5.10 10.35 2.17
CA VAL A 41 -5.57 9.07 1.65
C VAL A 41 -5.30 7.94 2.66
N ALA A 42 -4.12 7.91 3.28
CA ALA A 42 -3.81 6.92 4.32
C ALA A 42 -4.74 7.06 5.54
N ASP A 43 -4.99 8.29 6.00
CA ASP A 43 -5.92 8.55 7.11
C ASP A 43 -7.35 8.12 6.78
N GLN A 44 -7.80 8.30 5.53
CA GLN A 44 -9.10 7.81 5.08
C GLN A 44 -9.18 6.29 5.17
N MET A 45 -8.15 5.56 4.74
CA MET A 45 -8.14 4.09 4.87
C MET A 45 -8.15 3.66 6.34
N ALA A 46 -7.38 4.32 7.20
CA ALA A 46 -7.38 4.05 8.64
C ALA A 46 -8.72 4.35 9.31
N SER A 47 -9.47 5.34 8.82
CA SER A 47 -10.80 5.64 9.37
C SER A 47 -11.86 4.56 9.11
N LEU A 48 -11.57 3.61 8.21
CA LEU A 48 -12.50 2.55 7.80
C LEU A 48 -12.31 1.24 8.57
N SER A 49 -11.23 1.09 9.36
CA SER A 49 -10.97 -0.12 10.14
C SER A 49 -10.03 0.16 11.31
N ASP A 50 -10.41 -0.31 12.51
CA ASP A 50 -9.58 -0.20 13.72
C ASP A 50 -8.25 -0.98 13.62
N GLN A 51 -8.13 -1.89 12.66
CA GLN A 51 -6.92 -2.67 12.41
C GLN A 51 -5.89 -1.92 11.55
N ILE A 52 -6.26 -0.78 10.97
CA ILE A 52 -5.38 -0.01 10.09
C ILE A 52 -4.91 1.26 10.81
N THR A 53 -3.59 1.40 10.97
CA THR A 53 -2.98 2.58 11.60
C THR A 53 -2.07 3.32 10.63
N VAL A 54 -1.95 4.63 10.80
CA VAL A 54 -1.04 5.46 10.00
C VAL A 54 0.18 5.86 10.84
N GLU A 55 1.36 5.61 10.31
CA GLU A 55 2.64 6.10 10.84
C GLU A 55 3.21 7.11 9.85
N GLU A 56 3.83 8.19 10.33
CA GLU A 56 4.43 9.19 9.45
C GLU A 56 5.91 9.38 9.79
N HIS A 57 6.74 9.39 8.74
CA HIS A 57 8.18 9.64 8.81
C HIS A 57 8.60 10.72 7.83
N ASN A 58 9.56 11.53 8.24
CA ASN A 58 10.14 12.56 7.40
C ASN A 58 11.36 12.04 6.64
N LEU A 59 11.38 12.23 5.31
CA LEU A 59 12.46 11.76 4.43
C LEU A 59 13.86 12.22 4.85
N VAL A 60 13.98 13.44 5.39
CA VAL A 60 15.26 14.07 5.71
C VAL A 60 15.68 13.78 7.15
N LEU A 61 14.72 13.72 8.08
CA LEU A 61 14.98 13.62 9.51
C LEU A 61 15.05 12.16 9.98
N ASP A 62 14.18 11.28 9.49
CA ASP A 62 14.00 9.92 10.00
C ASP A 62 14.82 8.89 9.18
N LYS A 63 16.13 9.11 9.12
CA LYS A 63 17.06 8.36 8.25
C LYS A 63 17.02 6.85 8.45
N ASP A 64 16.82 6.39 9.67
CA ASP A 64 16.79 4.95 9.98
C ASP A 64 15.57 4.27 9.37
N GLU A 65 14.38 4.90 9.46
CA GLU A 65 13.16 4.38 8.85
C GLU A 65 13.23 4.51 7.32
N VAL A 66 13.76 5.61 6.79
CA VAL A 66 13.98 5.79 5.34
C VAL A 66 14.88 4.69 4.78
N ALA A 67 15.98 4.36 5.46
CA ALA A 67 16.89 3.29 5.04
C ALA A 67 16.24 1.90 5.14
N LYS A 68 15.49 1.63 6.22
CA LYS A 68 14.77 0.37 6.44
C LYS A 68 13.72 0.10 5.37
N TYR A 69 12.95 1.13 4.99
CA TYR A 69 11.90 1.00 3.97
C TYR A 69 12.41 1.19 2.53
N GLN A 70 13.69 1.53 2.38
CA GLN A 70 14.36 1.81 1.10
C GLN A 70 13.65 2.90 0.29
N VAL A 71 13.27 3.98 0.98
CA VAL A 71 12.60 5.14 0.38
C VAL A 71 13.65 6.15 -0.07
N ASP A 72 13.50 6.65 -1.30
CA ASP A 72 14.44 7.62 -1.89
C ASP A 72 13.77 8.93 -2.35
N GLN A 73 12.45 8.97 -2.36
CA GLN A 73 11.64 10.12 -2.76
C GLN A 73 10.31 10.13 -1.98
N VAL A 74 9.60 11.25 -2.02
CA VAL A 74 8.31 11.43 -1.33
C VAL A 74 7.29 12.10 -2.24
N PRO A 75 5.97 11.88 -2.01
CA PRO A 75 5.41 11.06 -0.94
C PRO A 75 5.46 9.56 -1.22
N VAL A 76 5.54 8.76 -0.15
CA VAL A 76 5.43 7.29 -0.22
C VAL A 76 4.44 6.78 0.79
N ILE A 77 3.63 5.79 0.42
CA ILE A 77 2.84 4.99 1.34
C ILE A 77 3.33 3.53 1.25
N ALA A 78 3.96 3.04 2.31
CA ALA A 78 4.28 1.62 2.44
C ALA A 78 3.13 0.89 3.14
N VAL A 79 2.71 -0.24 2.59
CA VAL A 79 1.61 -1.06 3.13
C VAL A 79 2.22 -2.27 3.83
N VAL A 80 2.06 -2.35 5.15
CA VAL A 80 2.83 -3.28 5.99
C VAL A 80 1.93 -4.03 6.94
N SER A 81 2.06 -5.35 7.05
CA SER A 81 1.39 -6.15 8.09
C SER A 81 2.38 -6.53 9.20
N GLU A 82 2.34 -7.76 9.71
CA GLU A 82 3.36 -8.27 10.65
C GLU A 82 4.77 -8.17 10.05
N ARG A 83 4.88 -8.34 8.73
CA ARG A 83 6.14 -8.22 7.98
C ARG A 83 5.96 -7.27 6.81
N ASP A 84 7.04 -6.57 6.49
CA ASP A 84 7.10 -5.75 5.29
C ASP A 84 7.43 -6.63 4.08
N VAL A 85 6.48 -6.70 3.14
CA VAL A 85 6.57 -7.53 1.93
C VAL A 85 6.97 -6.74 0.69
N GLY A 86 7.33 -5.45 0.82
CA GLY A 86 7.86 -4.70 -0.33
C GLY A 86 6.84 -3.89 -1.14
N ILE A 87 5.58 -3.76 -0.71
CA ILE A 87 4.57 -2.94 -1.41
C ILE A 87 4.73 -1.46 -1.02
N ARG A 88 4.87 -0.58 -2.02
CA ARG A 88 4.97 0.88 -1.86
C ARG A 88 4.21 1.59 -2.98
N TYR A 89 3.54 2.68 -2.61
CA TYR A 89 2.96 3.64 -3.54
C TYR A 89 3.81 4.90 -3.51
N TYR A 90 4.40 5.25 -4.65
CA TYR A 90 5.15 6.50 -4.84
C TYR A 90 4.22 7.52 -5.49
N GLY A 91 3.88 8.60 -4.77
CA GLY A 91 2.84 9.55 -5.15
C GLY A 91 1.54 9.37 -4.36
N VAL A 92 0.47 10.03 -4.83
CA VAL A 92 -0.86 9.97 -4.21
C VAL A 92 -1.71 8.92 -4.93
N PRO A 93 -2.11 7.81 -4.28
CA PRO A 93 -3.07 6.88 -4.85
C PRO A 93 -4.47 7.51 -4.84
N ALA A 94 -4.88 8.05 -5.99
CA ALA A 94 -6.17 8.71 -6.18
C ALA A 94 -6.97 8.08 -7.32
N GLY A 95 -8.28 8.33 -7.34
CA GLY A 95 -9.18 7.78 -8.37
C GLY A 95 -9.17 6.25 -8.36
N PHE A 96 -8.89 5.64 -9.52
CA PHE A 96 -8.81 4.18 -9.66
C PHE A 96 -7.70 3.54 -8.82
N GLU A 97 -6.66 4.29 -8.42
CA GLU A 97 -5.57 3.77 -7.61
C GLU A 97 -5.96 3.59 -6.13
N VAL A 98 -7.09 4.15 -5.69
CA VAL A 98 -7.64 3.84 -4.36
C VAL A 98 -8.00 2.35 -4.27
N GLU A 99 -8.59 1.79 -5.33
CA GLU A 99 -8.91 0.35 -5.39
C GLU A 99 -7.65 -0.52 -5.36
N SER A 100 -6.58 -0.05 -6.01
CA SER A 100 -5.27 -0.70 -5.96
C SER A 100 -4.74 -0.73 -4.52
N LEU A 101 -4.80 0.40 -3.80
CA LEU A 101 -4.37 0.49 -2.41
C LEU A 101 -5.17 -0.43 -1.48
N VAL A 102 -6.50 -0.49 -1.64
CA VAL A 102 -7.37 -1.39 -0.87
C VAL A 102 -6.98 -2.85 -1.14
N SER A 103 -6.74 -3.20 -2.40
CA SER A 103 -6.32 -4.56 -2.77
C SER A 103 -4.94 -4.90 -2.19
N ALA A 104 -4.01 -3.94 -2.13
CA ALA A 104 -2.73 -4.14 -1.46
C ALA A 104 -2.89 -4.39 0.05
N ILE A 105 -3.81 -3.69 0.73
CA ILE A 105 -4.14 -3.93 2.13
C ILE A 105 -4.68 -5.35 2.33
N GLU A 106 -5.61 -5.79 1.48
CA GLU A 106 -6.14 -7.16 1.50
C GLU A 106 -5.07 -8.22 1.27
N VAL A 107 -4.14 -7.98 0.34
CA VAL A 107 -3.00 -8.87 0.07
C VAL A 107 -2.13 -9.04 1.32
N VAL A 108 -1.71 -7.94 1.97
CA VAL A 108 -0.86 -8.03 3.16
C VAL A 108 -1.60 -8.55 4.38
N ALA A 109 -2.93 -8.44 4.40
CA ALA A 109 -3.81 -9.02 5.41
C ALA A 109 -4.07 -10.52 5.20
N GLY A 110 -3.58 -11.11 4.09
CA GLY A 110 -3.79 -12.53 3.77
C GLY A 110 -5.18 -12.85 3.22
N LEU A 111 -5.91 -11.85 2.73
CA LEU A 111 -7.24 -12.02 2.13
C LEU A 111 -7.18 -12.26 0.61
N ALA A 112 -6.00 -12.13 -0.01
CA ALA A 112 -5.83 -12.35 -1.44
C ALA A 112 -5.96 -13.84 -1.82
N PRO A 113 -6.58 -14.16 -2.97
CA PRO A 113 -6.63 -15.52 -3.49
C PRO A 113 -5.23 -16.09 -3.72
N ALA A 114 -5.07 -17.38 -3.46
CA ALA A 114 -3.85 -18.09 -3.84
C ALA A 114 -3.64 -18.08 -5.35
N VAL A 115 -2.40 -17.87 -5.79
CA VAL A 115 -2.03 -18.03 -7.20
C VAL A 115 -2.09 -19.50 -7.61
N SER A 116 -2.19 -19.76 -8.91
CA SER A 116 -2.17 -21.14 -9.43
C SER A 116 -0.85 -21.84 -9.10
N VAL A 117 -0.88 -23.17 -9.04
CA VAL A 117 0.33 -24.00 -8.80
C VAL A 117 1.42 -23.72 -9.84
N SER A 118 1.03 -23.48 -11.10
CA SER A 118 1.98 -23.16 -12.17
C SER A 118 2.65 -21.79 -11.95
N THR A 119 1.90 -20.79 -11.50
CA THR A 119 2.47 -19.47 -11.16
C THR A 119 3.38 -19.57 -9.94
N GLN A 120 2.95 -20.28 -8.88
CA GLN A 120 3.78 -20.48 -7.70
C GLN A 120 5.11 -21.16 -8.05
N SER A 121 5.07 -22.20 -8.88
CA SER A 121 6.29 -22.92 -9.32
C SER A 121 7.27 -22.02 -10.08
N LEU A 122 6.77 -21.02 -10.82
CA LEU A 122 7.61 -20.04 -11.51
C LEU A 122 8.21 -19.01 -10.55
N LEU A 123 7.48 -18.66 -9.48
CA LEU A 123 7.98 -17.74 -8.45
C LEU A 123 9.04 -18.41 -7.56
N ASP A 124 8.88 -19.70 -7.26
CA ASP A 124 9.79 -20.47 -6.39
C ASP A 124 11.21 -20.63 -6.98
N VAL A 125 11.38 -20.45 -8.30
CA VAL A 125 12.68 -20.57 -8.98
C VAL A 125 13.40 -19.23 -9.16
N LEU A 126 12.84 -18.13 -8.66
CA LEU A 126 13.51 -16.82 -8.67
C LEU A 126 14.74 -16.86 -7.74
N ASP A 127 15.91 -16.61 -8.31
CA ASP A 127 17.22 -16.70 -7.63
C ASP A 127 17.79 -15.34 -7.19
N ARG A 128 17.01 -14.28 -7.40
CA ARG A 128 17.39 -12.89 -7.09
C ARG A 128 16.17 -12.06 -6.74
N ASP A 129 16.41 -10.97 -6.03
CA ASP A 129 15.38 -9.99 -5.74
C ASP A 129 14.94 -9.28 -7.03
N VAL A 130 13.62 -9.23 -7.24
CA VAL A 130 13.01 -8.54 -8.39
C VAL A 130 12.25 -7.32 -7.90
N ARG A 131 12.67 -6.14 -8.34
CA ARG A 131 11.92 -4.89 -8.14
C ARG A 131 11.01 -4.63 -9.32
N ILE A 132 9.71 -4.59 -9.07
CA ILE A 132 8.69 -4.25 -10.07
C ILE A 132 8.24 -2.82 -9.82
N SER A 133 8.33 -1.97 -10.85
CA SER A 133 7.83 -0.60 -10.81
C SER A 133 6.74 -0.45 -11.85
N VAL A 134 5.53 -0.13 -11.39
CA VAL A 134 4.36 0.12 -12.25
C VAL A 134 4.13 1.63 -12.28
N PHE A 135 4.25 2.22 -13.46
CA PHE A 135 4.06 3.66 -13.66
C PHE A 135 2.64 3.92 -14.16
N VAL A 136 1.92 4.77 -13.45
CA VAL A 136 0.52 5.13 -13.75
C VAL A 136 0.37 6.66 -13.78
N THR A 137 -0.67 7.13 -14.45
CA THR A 137 -1.08 8.54 -14.41
C THR A 137 -2.43 8.63 -13.70
N PRO A 138 -2.61 9.54 -12.74
CA PRO A 138 -3.94 9.85 -12.21
C PRO A 138 -4.86 10.26 -13.37
N THR A 139 -6.06 9.67 -13.44
CA THR A 139 -7.08 10.00 -14.45
C THR A 139 -7.82 11.28 -14.12
#